data_AF-A0AAU7UBX0-F1
#
_entry.id   AF-A0AAU7UBX0-F1
#
_cell.length_a   1.000
_cell.length_b   1.000
_cell.length_c   1.000
_cell.angle_alpha   90.00
_cell.angle_beta   90.00
_cell.angle_gamma   90.00
#
_symmetry.space_group_name_H-M   'P 1'
#
loop_
_entity.id
_entity.type
_entity.pdbx_description
1 polymer ?
#
loop_
_entity_poly.entity_id
_entity_poly.type
_entity_poly.pdbx_seq_one_letter_code
_entity_poly.pdbx_strand_id
1 'polypeptide(L)'
;MDASSRVLSELAAREQALDAKIEAARVAARQEIEAAEAEAQQILRSAEDRARTLSSEHARQLDTEVQQIRAEARSRAEQDAQATRSRAESKLQQAVETIMRAVLP
;
A
#
# COMPACT_ATOMS: atom_id res chain seq x y z
N MET A 1 71.01 35.80 5.47
CA MET A 1 70.08 35.50 4.37
C MET A 1 68.95 34.60 4.91
N ASP A 2 68.30 34.91 6.06
CA ASP A 2 67.72 33.79 6.86
C ASP A 2 66.34 34.02 7.52
N ALA A 3 65.75 35.22 7.44
CA ALA A 3 64.40 35.45 7.96
C ALA A 3 63.33 35.22 6.88
N SER A 4 63.53 35.79 5.68
CA SER A 4 62.56 35.71 4.59
C SER A 4 62.42 34.31 4.00
N SER A 5 63.49 33.50 3.90
CA SER A 5 63.36 32.12 3.40
C SER A 5 62.66 31.20 4.40
N ARG A 6 62.84 31.44 5.71
CA ARG A 6 62.16 30.68 6.77
C ARG A 6 60.66 30.97 6.78
N VAL A 7 60.26 32.24 6.65
CA VAL A 7 58.84 32.63 6.51
C VAL A 7 58.21 32.04 5.25
N LEU A 8 58.92 32.03 4.12
CA LEU A 8 58.44 31.40 2.89
C LEU A 8 58.28 29.88 3.03
N SER A 9 59.21 29.21 3.71
CA SER A 9 59.12 27.76 3.96
C SER A 9 57.98 27.40 4.91
N GLU A 10 57.71 28.23 5.92
CA GLU A 10 56.61 28.04 6.85
C GLU A 10 55.25 28.31 6.19
N LEU A 11 55.19 29.32 5.31
CA LEU A 11 54.00 29.60 4.51
C LEU A 11 53.70 28.46 3.53
N ALA A 12 54.71 27.94 2.83
CA ALA A 12 54.55 26.81 1.92
C ALA A 12 54.12 25.52 2.66
N ALA A 13 54.68 25.26 3.85
CA ALA A 13 54.26 24.13 4.67
C ALA A 13 52.81 24.27 5.15
N ARG A 14 52.38 25.50 5.50
CA ARG A 14 51.00 25.78 5.90
C ARG A 14 50.03 25.69 4.74
N GLU A 15 50.41 26.13 3.54
CA GLU A 15 49.62 25.99 2.31
C GLU A 15 49.41 24.52 1.97
N GLN A 16 50.48 23.72 1.96
CA GLN A 16 50.39 22.28 1.71
C GLN A 16 49.51 21.56 2.75
N ALA A 17 49.59 21.96 4.02
CA ALA A 17 48.74 21.42 5.08
C ALA A 17 47.26 21.84 4.93
N LEU A 18 46.98 23.04 4.40
CA LEU A 18 45.63 23.49 4.10
C LEU A 18 45.06 22.75 2.89
N ASP A 19 45.83 22.57 1.83
CA ASP A 19 45.42 21.81 0.65
C ASP A 19 45.10 20.35 1.01
N ALA A 20 45.95 19.71 1.82
CA ALA A 20 45.69 18.35 2.30
C ALA A 20 44.38 18.27 3.11
N LYS A 21 44.07 19.29 3.92
CA LYS A 21 42.80 19.35 4.67
C LYS A 21 41.60 19.56 3.76
N ILE A 22 41.73 20.40 2.73
CA ILE A 22 40.67 20.63 1.75
C ILE A 22 40.36 19.35 0.98
N GLU A 23 41.39 18.64 0.50
CA GLU A 23 41.19 17.37 -0.20
C GLU A 23 40.60 16.30 0.71
N ALA A 24 41.05 16.18 1.96
CA ALA A 24 40.45 15.26 2.93
C ALA A 24 38.97 15.59 3.19
N ALA A 25 38.63 16.88 3.34
CA ALA A 25 37.24 17.31 3.52
C ALA A 25 36.37 17.05 2.28
N ARG A 26 36.91 17.22 1.07
CA ARG A 26 36.22 16.90 -0.19
C ARG A 26 35.93 15.42 -0.31
N VAL A 27 36.90 14.57 0.02
CA VAL A 27 36.71 13.11 0.01
C VAL A 27 35.68 12.68 1.04
N ALA A 28 35.76 13.20 2.27
CA ALA A 28 34.79 12.90 3.32
C ALA A 28 33.36 13.32 2.92
N ALA A 29 33.19 14.52 2.35
CA ALA A 29 31.89 15.00 1.88
C ALA A 29 31.32 14.12 0.76
N ARG A 30 32.16 13.65 -0.18
CA ARG A 30 31.72 12.73 -1.24
C ARG A 30 31.26 11.39 -0.66
N GLN A 31 32.01 10.83 0.28
CA GLN A 31 31.64 9.58 0.95
C GLN A 31 30.32 9.71 1.73
N GLU A 32 30.10 10.85 2.38
CA GLU A 32 28.85 11.12 3.09
C GLU A 32 27.66 11.23 2.14
N ILE A 33 27.83 11.89 1.00
CA ILE A 33 26.80 11.97 -0.05
C ILE A 33 26.51 10.58 -0.62
N GLU A 34 27.54 9.80 -0.98
CA GLU A 34 27.36 8.45 -1.51
C GLU A 34 26.64 7.52 -0.52
N ALA A 35 26.95 7.63 0.77
CA ALA A 35 26.26 6.88 1.82
C ALA A 35 24.79 7.29 1.94
N ALA A 36 24.52 8.61 1.93
CA ALA A 36 23.16 9.14 2.00
C ALA A 36 22.32 8.74 0.77
N GLU A 37 22.91 8.75 -0.42
CA GLU A 37 22.24 8.30 -1.65
C GLU A 37 21.93 6.80 -1.62
N ALA A 38 22.86 5.98 -1.14
CA ALA A 38 22.65 4.54 -0.99
C ALA A 38 21.51 4.24 0.02
N GLU A 39 21.48 4.96 1.14
CA GLU A 39 20.40 4.86 2.14
C GLU A 39 19.06 5.29 1.55
N ALA A 40 19.00 6.43 0.85
CA ALA A 40 17.79 6.91 0.19
C ALA A 40 17.25 5.89 -0.82
N GLN A 41 18.12 5.30 -1.64
CA GLN A 41 17.73 4.25 -2.58
C GLN A 41 17.23 2.98 -1.87
N GLN A 42 17.81 2.62 -0.73
CA GLN A 42 17.32 1.50 0.07
C GLN A 42 15.94 1.79 0.66
N ILE A 43 15.71 3.01 1.18
CA ILE A 43 14.41 3.44 1.70
C ILE A 43 13.35 3.39 0.60
N LEU A 44 13.65 3.91 -0.59
CA LEU A 44 12.72 3.89 -1.72
C LEU A 44 12.35 2.46 -2.12
N ARG A 45 13.35 1.57 -2.28
CA ARG A 45 13.10 0.15 -2.58
C ARG A 45 12.24 -0.52 -1.51
N SER A 46 12.55 -0.30 -0.24
CA SER A 46 11.74 -0.85 0.86
C SER A 46 10.32 -0.31 0.86
N ALA A 47 10.12 0.96 0.51
CA ALA A 47 8.79 1.56 0.44
C ALA A 47 7.97 0.98 -0.71
N GLU A 48 8.59 0.78 -1.89
CA GLU A 48 7.95 0.13 -3.04
C GLU A 48 7.53 -1.31 -2.72
N ASP A 49 8.40 -2.08 -2.07
CA ASP A 49 8.10 -3.47 -1.70
C ASP A 49 6.97 -3.55 -0.67
N ARG A 50 6.96 -2.63 0.31
CA ARG A 50 5.84 -2.51 1.27
C ARG A 50 4.54 -2.13 0.57
N ALA A 51 4.57 -1.18 -0.36
CA ALA A 51 3.39 -0.77 -1.12
C ALA A 51 2.84 -1.92 -1.98
N ARG A 52 3.71 -2.70 -2.63
CA ARG A 52 3.33 -3.88 -3.41
C ARG A 52 2.70 -4.96 -2.52
N THR A 53 3.30 -5.22 -1.37
CA THR A 53 2.78 -6.19 -0.40
C THR A 53 1.38 -5.78 0.06
N LEU A 54 1.23 -4.55 0.54
CA LEU A 54 -0.04 -3.99 1.00
C LEU A 54 -1.12 -4.01 -0.09
N SER A 55 -0.75 -3.67 -1.33
CA SER A 55 -1.67 -3.73 -2.48
C SER A 55 -2.15 -5.16 -2.75
N SER A 56 -1.25 -6.15 -2.69
CA SER A 56 -1.60 -7.55 -2.90
C SER A 56 -2.47 -8.13 -1.78
N GLU A 57 -2.23 -7.72 -0.54
CA GLU A 57 -3.04 -8.12 0.62
C GLU A 57 -4.44 -7.54 0.52
N HIS A 58 -4.57 -6.24 0.21
CA HIS A 58 -5.86 -5.60 0.00
C HIS A 58 -6.63 -6.22 -1.16
N ALA A 59 -5.97 -6.57 -2.27
CA ALA A 59 -6.64 -7.23 -3.39
C ALA A 59 -7.23 -8.60 -2.99
N ARG A 60 -6.50 -9.38 -2.20
CA ARG A 60 -7.00 -10.67 -1.68
C ARG A 60 -8.14 -10.49 -0.68
N GLN A 61 -8.03 -9.48 0.19
CA GLN A 61 -9.08 -9.16 1.14
C GLN A 61 -10.37 -8.74 0.42
N LEU A 62 -10.25 -7.85 -0.57
CA LEU A 62 -11.39 -7.40 -1.38
C LEU A 62 -12.05 -8.56 -2.13
N ASP A 63 -11.28 -9.46 -2.74
CA ASP A 63 -11.86 -10.64 -3.40
C ASP A 63 -12.63 -11.50 -2.39
N THR A 64 -12.05 -11.75 -1.22
CA THR A 64 -12.71 -12.51 -0.14
C THR A 64 -14.01 -11.85 0.32
N GLU A 65 -14.00 -10.54 0.57
CA GLU A 65 -15.18 -9.77 0.98
C GLU A 65 -16.25 -9.80 -0.12
N VAL A 66 -15.88 -9.63 -1.39
CA VAL A 66 -16.81 -9.70 -2.53
C VAL A 66 -17.45 -11.08 -2.63
N GLN A 67 -16.69 -12.16 -2.45
CA GLN A 67 -17.26 -13.52 -2.46
C GLN A 67 -18.23 -13.73 -1.30
N GLN A 68 -17.90 -13.26 -0.10
CA GLN A 68 -18.79 -13.32 1.07
C GLN A 68 -20.09 -12.54 0.82
N ILE A 69 -20.00 -11.29 0.35
CA ILE A 69 -21.17 -10.46 0.03
C ILE A 69 -22.04 -11.15 -1.02
N ARG A 70 -21.43 -11.74 -2.06
CA ARG A 70 -22.17 -12.48 -3.10
C ARG A 70 -22.86 -13.72 -2.55
N ALA A 71 -22.20 -14.49 -1.69
CA ALA A 71 -22.77 -15.68 -1.07
C ALA A 71 -23.95 -15.30 -0.16
N GLU A 72 -23.80 -14.27 0.66
CA GLU A 72 -24.86 -13.74 1.50
C GLU A 72 -26.05 -13.22 0.69
N ALA A 73 -25.79 -12.44 -0.37
CA ALA A 73 -26.84 -11.92 -1.23
C ALA A 73 -27.63 -13.04 -1.91
N ARG A 74 -26.95 -14.10 -2.37
CA ARG A 74 -27.62 -15.30 -2.92
C ARG A 74 -28.49 -16.00 -1.89
N SER A 75 -27.96 -16.25 -0.69
CA SER A 75 -28.72 -16.89 0.39
C SER A 75 -29.96 -16.07 0.77
N ARG A 76 -29.84 -14.74 0.87
CA ARG A 76 -30.98 -13.86 1.13
C ARG A 76 -32.02 -13.90 0.00
N ALA A 77 -31.58 -13.85 -1.26
CA ALA A 77 -32.48 -13.93 -2.40
C ALA A 77 -33.24 -15.26 -2.47
N GLU A 78 -32.58 -16.38 -2.15
CA GLU A 78 -33.22 -17.71 -2.06
C GLU A 78 -34.26 -17.76 -0.94
N GLN A 79 -33.94 -17.21 0.24
CA GLN A 79 -34.88 -17.12 1.36
C GLN A 79 -36.09 -16.27 1.00
N ASP A 80 -35.89 -15.11 0.37
CA ASP A 80 -36.97 -14.21 -0.05
C ASP A 80 -37.86 -14.85 -1.13
N ALA A 81 -37.27 -15.55 -2.08
CA ALA A 81 -37.99 -16.30 -3.11
C ALA A 81 -38.85 -17.41 -2.48
N GLN A 82 -38.28 -18.19 -1.55
CA GLN A 82 -39.00 -19.25 -0.86
C GLN A 82 -40.13 -18.68 0.01
N ALA A 83 -39.88 -17.59 0.74
CA ALA A 83 -40.89 -16.93 1.54
C ALA A 83 -42.04 -16.39 0.68
N THR A 84 -41.72 -15.81 -0.48
CA THR A 84 -42.71 -15.31 -1.44
C THR A 84 -43.54 -16.45 -2.01
N ARG A 85 -42.90 -17.57 -2.39
CA ARG A 85 -43.57 -18.76 -2.89
C ARG A 85 -44.53 -19.35 -1.86
N SER A 86 -44.09 -19.54 -0.62
CA SER A 86 -44.95 -20.06 0.46
C SER A 86 -46.17 -19.17 0.72
N ARG A 87 -45.98 -17.84 0.71
CA ARG A 87 -47.09 -16.88 0.84
C ARG A 87 -48.06 -16.95 -0.34
N ALA A 88 -47.55 -17.10 -1.55
CA ALA A 88 -48.37 -17.21 -2.76
C ALA A 88 -49.17 -18.52 -2.79
N GLU A 89 -48.58 -19.66 -2.42
CA GLU A 89 -49.25 -20.95 -2.33
C GLU A 89 -50.42 -20.92 -1.33
N SER A 90 -50.22 -20.32 -0.16
CA SER A 90 -51.28 -20.13 0.84
C SER A 90 -52.45 -19.29 0.30
N LYS A 91 -52.15 -18.16 -0.37
CA LYS A 91 -53.18 -17.30 -0.96
C LYS A 91 -53.91 -17.98 -2.13
N LEU A 92 -53.19 -18.78 -2.92
CA LEU A 92 -53.77 -19.53 -4.05
C LEU A 92 -54.80 -20.53 -3.54
N GLN A 93 -54.47 -21.32 -2.50
CA GLN A 93 -55.41 -22.28 -1.91
C GLN A 93 -56.69 -21.59 -1.43
N GLN A 94 -56.55 -20.46 -0.71
CA GLN A 94 -57.69 -19.69 -0.24
C GLN A 94 -58.53 -19.11 -1.39
N ALA A 95 -57.89 -18.62 -2.44
CA ALA A 95 -58.58 -18.11 -3.63
C ALA A 95 -59.33 -19.22 -4.37
N VAL A 96 -58.73 -20.40 -4.54
CA VAL A 96 -59.37 -21.56 -5.17
C VAL A 96 -60.60 -22.01 -4.40
N GLU A 97 -60.51 -22.13 -3.07
CA GLU A 97 -61.63 -22.51 -2.21
C GLU A 97 -62.78 -21.47 -2.29
N THR A 98 -62.43 -20.18 -2.28
CA THR A 98 -63.40 -19.09 -2.41
C THR A 98 -64.13 -19.14 -3.75
N ILE A 99 -63.39 -19.38 -4.85
CA ILE A 99 -63.97 -19.51 -6.19
C ILE A 99 -64.86 -20.75 -6.27
N MET A 100 -64.40 -21.92 -5.82
CA MET A 100 -65.19 -23.16 -5.85
C MET A 100 -66.52 -22.99 -5.10
N ARG A 101 -66.51 -22.36 -3.92
CA ARG A 101 -67.74 -22.06 -3.17
C ARG A 101 -68.69 -21.11 -3.90
N ALA A 102 -68.16 -20.18 -4.70
CA ALA A 102 -68.97 -19.22 -5.44
C ALA A 102 -69.55 -19.79 -6.75
N VAL A 103 -68.93 -20.83 -7.31
CA VAL A 103 -69.32 -21.41 -8.62
C VAL A 103 -70.12 -22.72 -8.48
N LEU A 104 -70.06 -23.40 -7.33
CA LEU A 104 -70.91 -24.57 -7.05
C LEU A 104 -72.33 -24.12 -6.61
N PRO A 105 -73.40 -24.61 -7.28
CA PRO A 105 -74.79 -24.28 -6.96
C PRO A 105 -75.30 -24.91 -5.67
#